data_AF-A0A6G8QDT1-F1
#
_entry.id   AF-A0A6G8QDT1-F1
#
_cell.length_a   1.000
_cell.length_b   1.000
_cell.length_c   1.000
_cell.angle_alpha   90.00
_cell.angle_beta   90.00
_cell.angle_gamma   90.00
#
_symmetry.space_group_name_H-M   'P 1'
#
loop_
_entity.id
_entity.type
_entity.pdbx_description
1 polymer ?
#
loop_
_entity_poly.entity_id
_entity_poly.type
_entity_poly.pdbx_seq_one_letter_code
_entity_poly.pdbx_strand_id
1 'polypeptide(L)'
;MDAKEVHHRVPQHLLRAYDRMAAHTEFDGEGIGLALEFDELAMRYGIEDTDYLTREELVEGIESSRVELPREEHRETHAPDWREWGSWGGRTTLARYGRRYFRFLSHRRWGRISAEELALVRERLRLARKAAA
;
A
#
# COMPACT_ATOMS: atom_id res chain seq x y z
N MET A 1 15.07 8.53 25.65
CA MET A 1 15.53 7.89 24.40
C MET A 1 14.38 7.99 23.43
N ASP A 2 14.59 8.64 22.29
CA ASP A 2 13.60 8.64 21.22
C ASP A 2 13.38 7.21 20.73
N ALA A 3 12.11 6.83 20.56
CA ALA A 3 11.77 5.52 20.02
C ALA A 3 12.35 5.42 18.61
N LYS A 4 13.13 4.35 18.36
CA LYS A 4 13.63 4.05 17.03
C LYS A 4 12.63 3.19 16.27
N GLU A 5 12.48 3.48 15.00
CA GLU A 5 11.65 2.72 14.07
C GLU A 5 12.53 2.19 12.93
N VAL A 6 12.22 0.98 12.48
CA VAL A 6 12.89 0.38 11.33
C VAL A 6 12.29 0.98 10.07
N HIS A 7 13.14 1.58 9.25
CA HIS A 7 12.79 2.12 7.94
C HIS A 7 13.44 1.27 6.84
N HIS A 8 12.68 0.96 5.80
CA HIS A 8 13.20 0.36 4.58
C HIS A 8 13.27 1.44 3.51
N ARG A 9 14.49 1.82 3.10
CA ARG A 9 14.67 2.83 2.04
C ARG A 9 14.14 2.32 0.70
N VAL A 10 14.28 1.03 0.45
CA VAL A 10 13.62 0.33 -0.66
C VAL A 10 12.39 -0.40 -0.09
N PRO A 11 11.16 -0.01 -0.46
CA PRO A 11 9.97 -0.53 0.19
C PRO A 11 9.53 -1.89 -0.35
N GLN A 12 8.92 -2.68 0.53
CA GLN A 12 8.30 -3.98 0.21
C GLN A 12 7.20 -3.92 -0.85
N HIS A 13 6.61 -2.74 -1.12
CA HIS A 13 5.60 -2.62 -2.16
C HIS A 13 6.21 -2.72 -3.58
N LEU A 14 7.50 -2.44 -3.73
CA LEU A 14 8.23 -2.60 -5.00
C LEU A 14 8.28 -4.07 -5.43
N LEU A 15 8.45 -4.99 -4.46
CA LEU A 15 8.38 -6.43 -4.72
C LEU A 15 7.00 -6.85 -5.25
N ARG A 16 5.92 -6.22 -4.79
CA ARG A 16 4.57 -6.49 -5.32
C ARG A 16 4.39 -5.97 -6.74
N ALA A 17 5.03 -4.87 -7.10
CA ALA A 17 5.02 -4.36 -8.47
C ALA A 17 5.80 -5.31 -9.38
N TYR A 18 6.99 -5.74 -8.95
CA TYR A 18 7.78 -6.77 -9.64
C TYR A 18 6.97 -8.06 -9.84
N ASP A 19 6.40 -8.62 -8.77
CA ASP A 19 5.63 -9.86 -8.84
C ASP A 19 4.42 -9.74 -9.79
N ARG A 20 3.79 -8.56 -9.86
CA ARG A 20 2.68 -8.29 -10.78
C ARG A 20 3.14 -8.22 -12.23
N MET A 21 4.23 -7.50 -12.49
CA MET A 21 4.86 -7.41 -13.81
C MET A 21 5.29 -8.80 -14.29
N ALA A 22 6.04 -9.54 -13.47
CA ALA A 22 6.58 -10.85 -13.81
C ALA A 22 5.50 -11.93 -14.00
N ALA A 23 4.34 -11.79 -13.34
CA ALA A 23 3.21 -12.70 -13.55
C ALA A 23 2.51 -12.49 -14.90
N HIS A 24 2.65 -11.33 -15.52
CA HIS A 24 2.06 -11.03 -16.83
C HIS A 24 3.02 -11.42 -17.95
N THR A 25 2.70 -12.51 -18.64
CA THR A 25 3.60 -13.12 -19.64
C THR A 25 3.28 -12.70 -21.08
N GLU A 26 2.16 -12.00 -21.28
CA GLU A 26 1.74 -11.53 -22.61
C GLU A 26 2.42 -10.20 -22.95
N PHE A 27 2.94 -10.09 -24.17
CA PHE A 27 3.49 -8.85 -24.68
C PHE A 27 2.37 -7.98 -25.25
N ASP A 28 1.63 -7.34 -24.36
CA ASP A 28 0.51 -6.47 -24.67
C ASP A 28 0.61 -5.10 -23.94
N GLY A 29 -0.41 -4.26 -24.11
CA GLY A 29 -0.43 -2.94 -23.48
C GLY A 29 -0.50 -3.00 -21.95
N GLU A 30 -1.09 -4.05 -21.37
CA GLU A 30 -1.12 -4.24 -19.92
C GLU A 30 0.28 -4.60 -19.40
N GLY A 31 0.98 -5.52 -20.06
CA GLY A 31 2.35 -5.89 -19.73
C GLY A 31 3.31 -4.71 -19.80
N ILE A 32 3.24 -3.91 -20.87
CA ILE A 32 4.02 -2.68 -21.00
C ILE A 32 3.69 -1.71 -19.86
N GLY A 33 2.41 -1.54 -19.51
CA GLY A 33 1.99 -0.68 -18.40
C GLY A 33 2.53 -1.13 -17.04
N LEU A 34 2.55 -2.44 -16.78
CA LEU A 34 3.08 -3.02 -15.55
C LEU A 34 4.61 -2.87 -15.44
N ALA A 35 5.33 -3.06 -16.55
CA ALA A 35 6.78 -2.85 -16.60
C ALA A 35 7.14 -1.38 -16.31
N LEU A 36 6.44 -0.43 -16.96
CA LEU A 36 6.64 1.00 -16.71
C LEU A 36 6.28 1.41 -15.27
N GLU A 37 5.21 0.84 -14.68
CA GLU A 37 4.87 1.05 -13.26
C GLU A 37 6.01 0.59 -12.35
N PHE A 38 6.57 -0.58 -12.63
CA PHE A 38 7.69 -1.12 -11.86
C PHE A 38 8.95 -0.25 -12.01
N ASP A 39 9.35 0.10 -13.24
CA ASP A 39 10.54 0.91 -13.51
C ASP A 39 10.45 2.30 -12.86
N GLU A 40 9.31 2.98 -12.98
CA GLU A 40 9.10 4.29 -12.36
C GLU A 40 9.26 4.21 -10.83
N LEU A 41 8.70 3.16 -10.21
CA LEU A 41 8.84 2.94 -8.78
C LEU A 41 10.28 2.59 -8.40
N ALA A 42 10.95 1.74 -9.17
CA ALA A 42 12.34 1.36 -8.94
C ALA A 42 13.26 2.58 -8.96
N MET A 43 13.13 3.43 -9.99
CA MET A 43 13.88 4.69 -10.11
C MET A 43 13.61 5.64 -8.93
N ARG A 44 12.35 5.73 -8.48
CA ARG A 44 11.97 6.54 -7.30
C ARG A 44 12.74 6.12 -6.03
N TYR A 45 13.10 4.85 -5.91
CA TYR A 45 13.85 4.31 -4.78
C TYR A 45 15.34 4.08 -5.09
N GLY A 46 15.85 4.64 -6.19
CA GLY A 46 17.27 4.61 -6.55
C GLY A 46 17.76 3.28 -7.13
N ILE A 47 16.86 2.47 -7.69
CA ILE A 47 17.20 1.26 -8.46
C ILE A 47 17.15 1.63 -9.95
N GLU A 48 18.32 1.69 -10.60
CA GLU A 48 18.47 2.22 -11.95
C GLU A 48 18.55 1.15 -13.05
N ASP A 49 19.01 -0.06 -12.73
CA ASP A 49 19.18 -1.18 -13.68
C ASP A 49 18.15 -2.28 -13.39
N THR A 50 16.93 -2.10 -13.93
CA THR A 50 15.80 -3.01 -13.71
C THR A 50 15.71 -4.13 -14.74
N ASP A 51 16.34 -3.99 -15.90
CA ASP A 51 16.27 -4.93 -17.03
C ASP A 51 16.76 -6.34 -16.67
N TYR A 52 17.78 -6.42 -15.81
CA TYR A 52 18.39 -7.68 -15.36
C TYR A 52 18.08 -8.00 -13.90
N LEU A 53 17.27 -7.18 -13.23
CA LEU A 53 16.99 -7.35 -11.82
C LEU A 53 16.16 -8.61 -11.59
N THR A 54 16.73 -9.54 -10.83
CA THR A 54 16.01 -10.71 -10.36
C THR A 54 15.15 -10.40 -9.14
N ARG A 55 14.15 -11.24 -8.90
CA ARG A 55 13.32 -11.15 -7.70
C ARG A 55 14.17 -11.28 -6.43
N GLU A 56 15.16 -12.17 -6.45
CA GLU A 56 16.06 -12.43 -5.33
C GLU A 56 16.93 -11.21 -5.02
N GLU A 57 17.52 -10.57 -6.04
CA GLU A 57 18.29 -9.33 -5.88
C GLU A 57 17.43 -8.20 -5.33
N LEU A 58 16.16 -8.09 -5.78
CA LEU A 58 15.24 -7.10 -5.24
C LEU A 58 14.92 -7.35 -3.76
N VAL A 59 14.72 -8.62 -3.36
CA VAL A 59 14.51 -8.99 -1.95
C VAL A 59 15.74 -8.64 -1.12
N GLU A 60 16.94 -8.98 -1.60
CA GLU A 60 18.19 -8.64 -0.92
C GLU A 60 18.38 -7.12 -0.81
N GLY A 61 18.05 -6.36 -1.87
CA GLY A 61 18.05 -4.91 -1.86
C GLY A 61 17.09 -4.32 -0.81
N ILE A 62 15.88 -4.87 -0.70
CA ILE A 62 14.91 -4.45 0.32
C ILE A 62 15.41 -4.71 1.74
N GLU A 63 15.93 -5.91 2.01
CA GLU A 63 16.40 -6.29 3.34
C GLU A 63 17.68 -5.53 3.73
N SER A 64 18.62 -5.34 2.80
CA SER A 64 19.84 -4.57 3.03
C SER A 64 19.59 -3.06 3.17
N SER A 65 18.49 -2.54 2.62
CA SER A 65 18.09 -1.13 2.74
C SER A 65 17.56 -0.73 4.13
N ARG A 66 17.50 -1.70 5.06
CA ARG A 66 16.99 -1.51 6.42
C ARG A 66 17.90 -0.60 7.23
N VAL A 67 17.33 0.48 7.76
CA VAL A 67 18.01 1.40 8.68
C VAL A 67 17.14 1.67 9.92
N GLU A 68 17.77 1.92 11.06
CA GLU A 68 17.07 2.40 12.25
C GLU A 68 17.08 3.93 12.28
N LEU A 69 15.91 4.54 12.28
CA LEU A 69 15.75 5.99 12.36
C LEU A 69 15.02 6.37 13.66
N PRO A 70 15.31 7.54 14.24
CA PRO A 70 14.39 8.18 15.19
C PRO A 70 12.99 8.28 14.59
N ARG A 71 11.96 8.06 15.40
CA ARG A 71 10.57 8.09 14.96
C ARG A 71 10.16 9.39 14.25
N GLU A 72 10.69 10.53 14.67
CA GLU A 72 10.38 11.82 14.05
C GLU A 72 10.97 11.91 12.63
N GLU A 73 12.26 11.60 12.48
CA GLU A 73 12.94 11.51 11.18
C GLU A 73 12.28 10.51 10.24
N HIS A 74 11.85 9.35 10.76
CA HIS A 74 11.12 8.35 9.98
C HIS A 74 9.79 8.91 9.44
N ARG A 75 9.07 9.69 10.25
CA ARG A 75 7.80 10.32 9.85
C ARG A 75 8.00 11.43 8.84
N GLU A 76 9.02 12.25 9.01
CA GLU A 76 9.37 13.32 8.08
C GLU A 76 9.75 12.75 6.71
N THR A 77 10.55 11.68 6.70
CA THR A 77 10.93 10.95 5.48
C THR A 77 9.68 10.51 4.69
N HIS A 78 8.65 10.04 5.37
CA HIS A 78 7.41 9.57 4.74
C HIS A 78 6.30 10.61 4.59
N ALA A 79 6.51 11.86 5.01
CA ALA A 79 5.50 12.91 4.87
C ALA A 79 4.96 13.08 3.44
N PRO A 80 5.80 12.98 2.37
CA PRO A 80 5.31 13.00 0.99
C PRO A 80 4.39 11.82 0.63
N ASP A 81 4.61 10.65 1.23
CA ASP A 81 3.90 9.39 0.91
C ASP A 81 2.51 9.31 1.55
N TRP A 82 2.23 10.12 2.58
CA TRP A 82 1.00 10.02 3.36
C TRP A 82 -0.27 10.13 2.52
N ARG A 83 -0.24 10.95 1.46
CA ARG A 83 -1.38 11.09 0.54
C ARG A 83 -1.64 9.79 -0.22
N GLU A 84 -0.58 9.16 -0.73
CA GLU A 84 -0.68 7.90 -1.46
C GLU A 84 -1.15 6.77 -0.55
N TRP A 85 -0.54 6.64 0.63
CA TRP A 85 -0.92 5.64 1.62
C TRP A 85 -2.37 5.83 2.10
N GLY A 86 -2.79 7.07 2.34
CA GLY A 86 -4.18 7.39 2.66
C GLY A 86 -5.14 7.00 1.53
N SER A 87 -4.74 7.21 0.27
CA SER A 87 -5.51 6.78 -0.91
C SER A 87 -5.60 5.25 -1.00
N TRP A 88 -4.50 4.52 -0.78
CA TRP A 88 -4.52 3.05 -0.73
C TRP A 88 -5.40 2.51 0.39
N GLY A 89 -5.31 3.09 1.59
CA GLY A 89 -6.16 2.73 2.73
C GLY A 89 -7.64 2.98 2.44
N GLY A 90 -7.96 4.11 1.78
CA GLY A 90 -9.30 4.45 1.33
C GLY A 90 -9.83 3.45 0.29
N ARG A 91 -9.07 3.19 -0.78
CA ARG A 91 -9.42 2.24 -1.84
C ARG A 91 -9.63 0.83 -1.30
N THR A 92 -8.74 0.36 -0.41
CA THR A 92 -8.85 -0.96 0.24
C THR A 92 -10.12 -1.06 1.09
N THR A 93 -10.40 -0.02 1.88
CA THR A 93 -11.62 0.05 2.69
C THR A 93 -12.87 0.04 1.79
N LEU A 94 -12.81 0.72 0.65
CA LEU A 94 -13.93 0.82 -0.29
C LEU A 94 -14.20 -0.52 -0.97
N ALA A 95 -13.16 -1.21 -1.43
CA ALA A 95 -13.27 -2.53 -2.02
C ALA A 95 -13.88 -3.55 -1.03
N ARG A 96 -13.51 -3.45 0.26
CA ARG A 96 -13.95 -4.39 1.30
C ARG A 96 -15.39 -4.15 1.76
N TYR A 97 -15.80 -2.90 1.98
CA TYR A 97 -17.09 -2.58 2.62
C TYR A 97 -18.05 -1.74 1.76
N GLY A 98 -17.60 -1.27 0.59
CA GLY A 98 -18.40 -0.50 -0.34
C GLY A 98 -18.68 0.94 0.10
N ARG A 99 -19.34 1.69 -0.81
CA ARG A 99 -19.65 3.12 -0.62
C ARG A 99 -20.54 3.39 0.60
N ARG A 100 -21.42 2.45 0.95
CA ARG A 100 -22.31 2.57 2.11
C ARG A 100 -21.52 2.72 3.41
N TYR A 101 -20.44 1.96 3.58
CA TYR A 101 -19.57 2.08 4.74
C TYR A 101 -18.90 3.46 4.82
N PHE A 102 -18.41 3.99 3.71
CA PHE A 102 -17.81 5.34 3.67
C PHE A 102 -18.76 6.44 4.16
N ARG A 103 -20.04 6.35 3.82
CA ARG A 103 -21.05 7.28 4.36
C ARG A 103 -21.12 7.24 5.89
N PHE A 104 -21.14 6.05 6.48
CA PHE A 104 -21.13 5.90 7.94
C PHE A 104 -19.80 6.33 8.56
N LEU A 105 -18.68 6.08 7.89
CA LEU A 105 -17.37 6.58 8.31
C LEU A 105 -17.35 8.12 8.38
N SER A 106 -17.93 8.79 7.38
CA SER A 106 -18.14 10.25 7.41
C SER A 106 -19.06 10.67 8.55
N HIS A 107 -20.17 9.98 8.79
CA HIS A 107 -21.06 10.27 9.93
C HIS A 107 -20.34 10.15 11.27
N ARG A 108 -19.48 9.13 11.44
CA ARG A 108 -18.66 8.94 12.64
C ARG A 108 -17.65 10.07 12.83
N ARG A 109 -17.02 10.54 11.75
CA ARG A 109 -16.09 11.68 11.79
C ARG A 109 -16.76 12.96 12.28
N TRP A 110 -18.03 13.15 11.94
CA TRP A 110 -18.83 14.31 12.35
C TRP A 110 -19.66 14.06 13.62
N GLY A 111 -19.36 13.02 14.41
CA GLY A 111 -20.03 12.75 15.68
C GLY A 111 -21.51 12.38 15.58
N ARG A 112 -22.01 12.01 14.38
CA ARG A 112 -23.42 11.65 14.16
C ARG A 112 -23.75 10.21 14.53
N ILE A 113 -22.74 9.36 14.67
CA ILE A 113 -22.84 7.98 15.14
C ILE A 113 -21.65 7.66 16.05
N SER A 114 -21.83 6.69 16.95
CA SER A 114 -20.79 6.18 17.83
C SER A 114 -19.81 5.23 17.11
N ALA A 115 -18.72 4.85 17.78
CA ALA A 115 -17.79 3.87 17.26
C ALA A 115 -18.43 2.46 17.20
N GLU A 116 -19.27 2.14 18.18
CA GLU A 116 -20.02 0.89 18.27
C GLU A 116 -21.03 0.77 17.12
N GLU A 117 -21.75 1.86 16.81
CA GLU A 117 -22.68 1.90 15.68
C GLU A 117 -21.96 1.66 14.34
N LEU A 118 -20.79 2.29 14.15
CA LEU A 118 -19.96 2.05 12.95
C LEU A 118 -19.46 0.59 12.89
N ALA A 119 -19.08 0.00 14.03
CA ALA A 119 -18.65 -1.40 14.11
C ALA A 119 -19.78 -2.37 13.72
N LEU A 120 -21.01 -2.12 14.18
CA LEU A 120 -22.19 -2.90 13.78
C LEU A 120 -22.46 -2.81 12.27
N VAL A 121 -22.33 -1.61 11.68
CA VAL A 121 -22.43 -1.44 10.22
C VAL A 121 -21.38 -2.27 9.50
N ARG A 122 -20.13 -2.26 9.98
CA ARG A 122 -19.02 -3.03 9.40
C ARG A 122 -19.32 -4.52 9.38
N GLU A 123 -19.78 -5.08 10.50
CA GLU A 123 -20.09 -6.52 10.60
C GLU A 123 -21.27 -6.90 9.71
N ARG A 124 -22.33 -6.09 9.66
CA ARG A 124 -23.47 -6.32 8.76
C ARG A 124 -23.05 -6.38 7.29
N LEU A 125 -22.18 -5.46 6.86
CA LEU A 125 -21.67 -5.43 5.48
C LEU A 125 -20.75 -6.61 5.18
N ARG A 126 -19.93 -7.03 6.14
CA ARG A 126 -19.08 -8.23 6.03
C ARG A 126 -19.94 -9.49 5.84
N LEU A 127 -20.98 -9.67 6.66
CA LEU A 127 -21.89 -10.81 6.57
C LEU A 127 -22.67 -10.81 5.24
N ALA A 128 -23.20 -9.66 4.82
CA ALA A 128 -23.90 -9.53 3.55
C ALA A 128 -23.03 -9.90 2.35
N ARG A 129 -21.75 -9.49 2.36
CA ARG A 129 -20.79 -9.87 1.31
C ARG A 129 -20.51 -11.38 1.32
N LYS A 130 -20.36 -11.99 2.50
CA LYS A 130 -20.15 -13.44 2.62
C LYS A 130 -21.35 -14.24 2.10
N ALA A 131 -22.57 -13.74 2.27
CA ALA A 131 -23.78 -14.39 1.76
C ALA A 131 -23.95 -14.24 0.23
N ALA A 132 -23.22 -13.32 -0.41
CA ALA A 132 -23.30 -13.03 -1.83
C ALA A 132 -22.14 -13.63 -2.65
N ALA A 133 -21.23 -14.35 -2.00
CA ALA A 133 -20.09 -15.04 -2.61
C ALA A 133 -20.31 -16.56 -2.51
#